data_AF-A0A344UJJ6-F1
#
_entry.id   AF-A0A344UJJ6-F1
#
_cell.length_a   1.000
_cell.length_b   1.000
_cell.length_c   1.000
_cell.angle_alpha   90.00
_cell.angle_beta   90.00
_cell.angle_gamma   90.00
#
_symmetry.space_group_name_H-M   'P 1'
#
loop_
_entity.id
_entity.type
_entity.pdbx_description
1 polymer ?
#
loop_
_entity_poly.entity_id
_entity_poly.type
_entity_poly.pdbx_seq_one_letter_code
_entity_poly.pdbx_strand_id
1 'polypeptide(L)'
;MANCWSSKRWPKSASGCRHHGFARSRAAWTGRHDRRAGLPRPGKMPILNRQLPMEAAMSQALFKPDADALPEQPRAPALRFARLSRIIGHKVRSDLELARYVADGADTGLIDHLAGEGLTRKELEFVIPARTLSHRIKKHEKLSRDESERGVRVASLLVLAQQVLGEEAAGWLRQPLRRLDEQSPLQMAQTEQGARLVENLLIQIDEGYVA
;
A
#
# COMPACT_ATOMS: atom_id res chain seq x y z
N MET A 1 26.51 -18.38 30.42
CA MET A 1 25.56 -17.49 31.12
C MET A 1 24.31 -17.41 30.28
N ALA A 2 23.19 -17.83 30.86
CA ALA A 2 21.88 -17.96 30.23
C ALA A 2 21.12 -16.62 30.18
N ASN A 3 20.31 -16.43 29.15
CA ASN A 3 19.14 -15.53 29.10
C ASN A 3 18.19 -16.16 28.07
N CYS A 4 17.20 -17.00 28.39
CA CYS A 4 16.04 -16.83 29.28
C CYS A 4 15.12 -15.68 28.83
N TRP A 5 14.40 -15.89 27.72
CA TRP A 5 13.17 -15.14 27.44
C TRP A 5 11.97 -15.98 27.87
N SER A 6 11.35 -15.47 28.93
CA SER A 6 10.29 -16.06 29.73
C SER A 6 8.95 -16.08 28.97
N SER A 7 8.27 -17.22 29.09
CA SER A 7 6.91 -17.44 28.64
C SER A 7 5.92 -16.57 29.40
N LYS A 8 5.20 -15.68 28.70
CA LYS A 8 4.00 -15.02 29.26
C LYS A 8 2.75 -15.50 28.54
N ARG A 9 2.10 -16.46 29.19
CA ARG A 9 0.72 -16.91 28.97
C ARG A 9 -0.24 -15.77 29.36
N TRP A 10 -1.13 -15.36 28.46
CA TRP A 10 -2.22 -14.40 28.75
C TRP A 10 -3.59 -15.05 28.53
N PRO A 11 -4.63 -14.60 29.27
CA PRO A 11 -5.89 -15.33 29.44
C PRO A 11 -6.96 -14.98 28.39
N LYS A 12 -7.94 -15.89 28.25
CA LYS A 12 -9.09 -15.84 27.34
C LYS A 12 -10.07 -14.72 27.70
N SER A 13 -10.66 -14.11 26.67
CA SER A 13 -11.66 -13.04 26.69
C SER A 13 -13.07 -13.52 27.02
N ALA A 14 -13.91 -12.61 27.53
CA ALA A 14 -15.37 -12.73 27.58
C ALA A 14 -16.03 -11.39 27.18
N SER A 15 -16.66 -11.42 26.00
CA SER A 15 -17.93 -10.79 25.56
C SER A 15 -18.48 -9.49 26.19
N GLY A 16 -18.91 -8.57 25.31
CA GLY A 16 -19.97 -7.60 25.63
C GLY A 16 -20.11 -6.41 24.66
N CYS A 17 -20.75 -6.61 23.50
CA CYS A 17 -21.25 -5.50 22.66
C CYS A 17 -22.60 -5.00 23.18
N ARG A 18 -22.77 -3.68 23.36
CA ARG A 18 -24.06 -3.02 23.57
C ARG A 18 -24.21 -1.81 22.66
N HIS A 19 -25.34 -1.76 21.96
CA HIS A 19 -25.82 -0.68 21.10
C HIS A 19 -26.29 0.52 21.91
N HIS A 20 -26.02 1.75 21.45
CA HIS A 20 -26.72 2.95 21.89
C HIS A 20 -27.51 3.59 20.74
N GLY A 21 -28.81 3.74 20.98
CA GLY A 21 -29.78 4.38 20.10
C GLY A 21 -29.75 5.90 20.20
N PHE A 22 -30.12 6.54 19.08
CA PHE A 22 -30.25 7.99 18.91
C PHE A 22 -31.65 8.46 19.34
N ALA A 23 -31.74 9.32 20.35
CA ALA A 23 -32.96 10.00 20.76
C ALA A 23 -33.16 11.31 19.98
N ARG A 24 -34.34 11.51 19.40
CA ARG A 24 -34.78 12.78 18.79
C ARG A 24 -35.42 13.67 19.85
N SER A 25 -34.87 14.85 20.07
CA SER A 25 -35.52 15.90 20.87
C SER A 25 -36.22 16.91 19.97
N ARG A 26 -37.54 17.03 20.17
CA ARG A 26 -38.38 18.14 19.69
C ARG A 26 -38.21 19.30 20.66
N ALA A 27 -37.90 20.49 20.16
CA ALA A 27 -38.03 21.73 20.92
C ALA A 27 -39.08 22.61 20.25
N ALA A 28 -40.07 22.97 21.06
CA ALA A 28 -41.27 23.69 20.70
C ALA A 28 -41.04 25.19 20.51
N TRP A 29 -41.84 25.75 19.63
CA TRP A 29 -42.01 27.16 19.36
C TRP A 29 -42.73 27.90 20.49
N THR A 30 -42.14 29.00 20.97
CA THR A 30 -42.79 30.17 21.58
C THR A 30 -41.83 31.36 21.37
N GLY A 31 -42.15 32.58 20.95
CA GLY A 31 -43.35 33.24 20.47
C GLY A 31 -43.02 34.73 20.28
N ARG A 32 -43.93 35.44 19.60
CA ARG A 32 -44.17 36.90 19.66
C ARG A 32 -43.45 37.82 18.64
N HIS A 33 -44.29 38.22 17.68
CA HIS A 33 -44.25 39.34 16.76
C HIS A 33 -43.48 40.59 17.18
N ASP A 34 -42.64 41.06 16.26
CA ASP A 34 -42.43 42.50 16.05
C ASP A 34 -42.87 42.86 14.62
N ARG A 35 -43.73 43.88 14.52
CA ARG A 35 -44.19 44.48 13.26
C ARG A 35 -43.49 45.83 13.14
N ARG A 36 -42.63 45.98 12.12
CA ARG A 36 -42.47 47.17 11.24
C ARG A 36 -41.09 47.15 10.59
N ALA A 37 -41.03 46.73 9.33
CA ALA A 37 -40.10 47.27 8.34
C ALA A 37 -40.64 46.92 6.95
N GLY A 38 -40.77 47.92 6.09
CA GLY A 38 -41.55 47.89 4.86
C GLY A 38 -41.07 46.89 3.81
N LEU A 39 -42.04 46.28 3.12
CA LEU A 39 -41.84 45.49 1.90
C LEU A 39 -41.51 46.43 0.73
N PRO A 40 -40.42 46.23 -0.02
CA PRO A 40 -40.24 46.91 -1.29
C PRO A 40 -41.12 46.28 -2.39
N ARG A 41 -41.72 47.13 -3.21
CA ARG A 41 -42.61 46.77 -4.34
C ARG A 41 -41.85 46.04 -5.47
N PRO A 42 -42.51 45.20 -6.28
CA PRO A 42 -41.86 44.49 -7.37
C PRO A 42 -41.59 45.42 -8.55
N GLY A 43 -40.34 45.86 -8.68
CA GLY A 43 -39.80 46.56 -9.84
C GLY A 43 -38.89 45.63 -10.63
N LYS A 44 -39.15 45.51 -11.93
CA LYS A 44 -38.47 44.67 -12.92
C LYS A 44 -36.93 44.68 -12.75
N MET A 45 -36.31 43.52 -12.54
CA MET A 45 -34.87 43.36 -12.74
C MET A 45 -34.61 42.89 -14.18
N PRO A 46 -33.71 43.52 -14.93
CA PRO A 46 -33.28 43.00 -16.21
C PRO A 46 -32.48 41.70 -15.98
N ILE A 47 -32.84 40.65 -16.69
CA ILE A 47 -32.04 39.43 -16.81
C ILE A 47 -30.76 39.85 -17.53
N LEU A 48 -29.67 40.08 -16.81
CA LEU A 48 -28.38 40.27 -17.42
C LEU A 48 -27.88 38.90 -17.90
N ASN A 49 -28.21 38.61 -19.15
CA ASN A 49 -27.73 37.48 -19.92
C ASN A 49 -26.19 37.57 -20.03
N ARG A 50 -25.46 36.88 -19.16
CA ARG A 50 -24.00 36.72 -19.27
C ARG A 50 -23.69 35.27 -19.62
N GLN A 51 -24.05 34.86 -20.83
CA GLN A 51 -23.38 33.72 -21.45
C GLN A 51 -21.91 34.11 -21.62
N LEU A 52 -21.07 33.64 -20.71
CA LEU A 52 -19.64 33.51 -20.98
C LEU A 52 -19.48 32.41 -22.05
N PRO A 53 -18.72 32.65 -23.14
CA PRO A 53 -18.46 31.61 -24.12
C PRO A 53 -17.63 30.51 -23.47
N MET A 54 -18.25 29.36 -23.23
CA MET A 54 -17.66 28.16 -22.61
C MET A 54 -16.58 27.46 -23.47
N GLU A 55 -16.23 28.02 -24.63
CA GLU A 55 -15.27 27.42 -25.59
C GLU A 55 -13.81 27.79 -25.31
N ALA A 56 -13.51 28.91 -24.63
CA ALA A 56 -12.12 29.37 -24.46
C ALA A 56 -11.43 28.83 -23.19
N ALA A 57 -12.17 28.21 -22.26
CA ALA A 57 -11.62 27.73 -20.99
C ALA A 57 -11.02 26.31 -21.05
N MET A 58 -11.17 25.60 -22.18
CA MET A 58 -10.75 24.20 -22.31
C MET A 58 -9.35 24.00 -22.93
N SER A 59 -8.51 25.04 -23.06
CA SER A 59 -7.21 24.89 -23.75
C SER A 59 -5.95 25.22 -22.97
N GLN A 60 -5.98 25.61 -21.69
CA GLN A 60 -4.75 25.94 -20.98
C GLN A 60 -4.74 25.49 -19.52
N ALA A 61 -4.58 24.18 -19.31
CA ALA A 61 -3.81 23.66 -18.18
C ALA A 61 -3.38 22.22 -18.50
N LEU A 62 -2.55 22.06 -19.54
CA LEU A 62 -1.70 20.88 -19.61
C LEU A 62 -0.82 20.94 -18.36
N PHE A 63 -1.10 20.09 -17.37
CA PHE A 63 -0.22 19.89 -16.23
C PHE A 63 1.19 19.61 -16.76
N LYS A 64 2.06 20.62 -16.69
CA LYS A 64 3.45 20.55 -17.10
C LYS A 64 4.24 20.59 -15.80
N PRO A 65 4.50 19.44 -15.16
CA PRO A 65 5.30 19.43 -13.95
C PRO A 65 6.63 20.07 -14.30
N ASP A 66 7.06 21.03 -13.49
CA ASP A 66 8.37 21.65 -13.64
C ASP A 66 9.41 20.55 -13.36
N ALA A 67 10.13 20.14 -14.41
CA ALA A 67 11.01 18.98 -14.35
C ALA A 67 12.12 19.16 -13.32
N ASP A 68 12.49 20.42 -13.05
CA ASP A 68 13.51 20.82 -12.08
C ASP A 68 12.94 20.98 -10.66
N ALA A 69 11.61 21.01 -10.49
CA ALA A 69 10.94 21.12 -9.19
C ALA A 69 10.60 19.76 -8.55
N LEU A 70 10.96 18.65 -9.20
CA LEU A 70 10.88 17.36 -8.55
C LEU A 70 11.90 17.35 -7.41
N PRO A 71 11.48 17.22 -6.15
CA PRO A 71 12.43 17.10 -5.05
C PRO A 71 13.39 15.96 -5.41
N GLU A 72 14.69 16.24 -5.36
CA GLU A 72 15.72 15.22 -5.54
C GLU A 72 15.34 14.08 -4.59
N GLN A 73 14.99 12.92 -5.15
CA GLN A 73 14.63 11.77 -4.33
C GLN A 73 15.79 11.56 -3.34
N PRO A 74 15.51 11.31 -2.05
CA PRO A 74 16.55 11.18 -1.03
C PRO A 74 17.64 10.23 -1.54
N ARG A 75 18.90 10.30 -1.12
CA ARG A 75 19.98 9.46 -1.68
C ARG A 75 19.88 7.93 -1.36
N ALA A 76 18.84 7.51 -0.63
CA ALA A 76 18.59 6.13 -0.18
C ALA A 76 17.96 5.11 -1.19
N PRO A 77 17.28 5.48 -2.29
CA PRO A 77 16.73 4.57 -3.30
C PRO A 77 17.80 3.72 -3.99
N ALA A 78 19.01 4.25 -4.15
CA ALA A 78 20.08 3.54 -4.82
C ALA A 78 20.42 2.21 -4.10
N LEU A 79 20.40 2.21 -2.76
CA LEU A 79 20.64 0.99 -1.97
C LEU A 79 19.46 0.01 -2.06
N ARG A 80 18.22 0.52 -2.06
CA ARG A 80 17.00 -0.29 -2.27
C ARG A 80 17.07 -0.99 -3.63
N PHE A 81 17.27 -0.23 -4.72
CA PHE A 81 17.31 -0.79 -6.07
C PHE A 81 18.52 -1.72 -6.30
N ALA A 82 19.66 -1.46 -5.65
CA ALA A 82 20.81 -2.37 -5.70
C ALA A 82 20.49 -3.73 -5.06
N ARG A 83 19.89 -3.74 -3.87
CA ARG A 83 19.43 -4.99 -3.21
C ARG A 83 18.34 -5.68 -4.03
N LEU A 84 17.35 -4.90 -4.50
CA LEU A 84 16.27 -5.44 -5.31
C LEU A 84 16.80 -6.08 -6.59
N SER A 85 17.73 -5.42 -7.29
CA SER A 85 18.37 -5.96 -8.50
C SER A 85 19.04 -7.31 -8.25
N ARG A 86 19.68 -7.50 -7.08
CA ARG A 86 20.30 -8.77 -6.68
C ARG A 86 19.25 -9.86 -6.50
N ILE A 87 18.15 -9.56 -5.83
CA ILE A 87 17.08 -10.53 -5.54
C ILE A 87 16.28 -10.86 -6.79
N ILE A 88 16.01 -9.90 -7.68
CA ILE A 88 15.23 -10.17 -8.89
C ILE A 88 16.07 -10.74 -10.05
N GLY A 89 17.40 -10.75 -9.91
CA GLY A 89 18.32 -11.22 -10.95
C GLY A 89 18.39 -10.31 -12.19
N HIS A 90 17.82 -9.11 -12.13
CA HIS A 90 17.77 -8.14 -13.22
C HIS A 90 18.15 -6.75 -12.70
N LYS A 91 18.99 -6.04 -13.44
CA LYS A 91 19.46 -4.71 -13.03
C LYS A 91 18.35 -3.68 -13.21
N VAL A 92 17.92 -3.08 -12.10
CA VAL A 92 16.95 -1.98 -12.06
C VAL A 92 17.54 -0.81 -11.27
N ARG A 93 17.32 0.41 -11.76
CA ARG A 93 17.85 1.65 -11.15
C ARG A 93 16.76 2.66 -10.79
N SER A 94 15.53 2.42 -11.22
CA SER A 94 14.38 3.30 -10.99
C SER A 94 13.09 2.50 -10.98
N ASP A 95 12.02 3.09 -10.44
CA ASP A 95 10.70 2.46 -10.46
C ASP A 95 10.18 2.27 -11.89
N LEU A 96 10.57 3.14 -12.84
CA LEU A 96 10.21 2.97 -14.25
C LEU A 96 10.86 1.72 -14.87
N GLU A 97 12.13 1.45 -14.56
CA GLU A 97 12.80 0.22 -14.99
C GLU A 97 12.18 -1.02 -14.36
N LEU A 98 11.80 -0.94 -13.07
CA LEU A 98 11.11 -2.04 -12.39
C LEU A 98 9.73 -2.32 -12.98
N ALA A 99 8.96 -1.26 -13.29
CA ALA A 99 7.65 -1.38 -13.92
C ALA A 99 7.75 -2.03 -15.31
N ARG A 100 8.75 -1.67 -16.10
CA ARG A 100 9.04 -2.31 -17.40
C ARG A 100 9.41 -3.78 -17.21
N TYR A 101 10.29 -4.10 -16.27
CA TYR A 101 10.66 -5.49 -15.96
C TYR A 101 9.44 -6.35 -15.61
N VAL A 102 8.50 -5.84 -14.80
CA VAL A 102 7.26 -6.54 -14.49
C VAL A 102 6.36 -6.67 -15.72
N ALA A 103 6.23 -5.62 -16.53
CA ALA A 103 5.41 -5.62 -17.74
C ALA A 103 5.92 -6.62 -18.79
N ASP A 104 7.24 -6.74 -18.95
CA ASP A 104 7.91 -7.63 -19.90
C ASP A 104 7.95 -9.10 -19.43
N GLY A 105 7.51 -9.36 -18.19
CA GLY A 105 7.62 -10.66 -17.54
C GLY A 105 9.01 -10.90 -16.95
N ALA A 106 9.02 -11.25 -15.66
CA ALA A 106 10.20 -11.62 -14.90
C ALA A 106 10.72 -13.00 -15.31
N ASP A 107 12.03 -13.20 -15.15
CA ASP A 107 12.63 -14.52 -15.36
C ASP A 107 12.21 -15.49 -14.24
N THR A 108 12.09 -16.78 -14.55
CA THR A 108 11.73 -17.80 -13.55
C THR A 108 12.74 -17.89 -12.41
N GLY A 109 13.99 -17.48 -12.66
CA GLY A 109 15.06 -17.38 -11.66
C GLY A 109 14.72 -16.48 -10.47
N LEU A 110 13.80 -15.51 -10.63
CA LEU A 110 13.28 -14.70 -9.52
C LEU A 110 12.82 -15.56 -8.33
N ILE A 111 12.14 -16.67 -8.59
CA ILE A 111 11.65 -17.57 -7.54
C ILE A 111 12.80 -18.26 -6.81
N ASP A 112 13.86 -18.61 -7.53
CA ASP A 112 15.05 -19.26 -6.96
C ASP A 112 15.85 -18.28 -6.11
N HIS A 113 15.99 -17.03 -6.56
CA HIS A 113 16.63 -15.98 -5.79
C HIS A 113 15.86 -15.64 -4.52
N LEU A 114 14.52 -15.52 -4.59
CA LEU A 114 13.69 -15.35 -3.40
C LEU A 114 13.84 -16.51 -2.41
N ALA A 115 13.96 -17.74 -2.91
CA ALA A 115 14.23 -18.88 -2.06
C ALA A 115 15.64 -18.83 -1.44
N GLY A 116 16.63 -18.33 -2.19
CA GLY A 116 17.99 -18.09 -1.70
C GLY A 116 18.10 -17.03 -0.60
N GLU A 117 17.16 -16.10 -0.54
CA GLU A 117 17.03 -15.11 0.56
C GLU A 117 16.31 -15.69 1.79
N GLY A 118 16.12 -17.01 1.83
CA GLY A 118 15.60 -17.72 2.98
C GLY A 118 14.09 -17.89 3.00
N LEU A 119 13.37 -17.64 1.89
CA LEU A 119 11.97 -18.04 1.72
C LEU A 119 11.84 -19.49 1.21
N THR A 120 10.74 -20.16 1.52
CA THR A 120 10.49 -21.52 1.02
C THR A 120 9.66 -21.50 -0.26
N ARG A 121 9.80 -22.52 -1.11
CA ARG A 121 8.95 -22.64 -2.31
C ARG A 121 7.45 -22.71 -1.99
N LYS A 122 7.10 -23.27 -0.83
CA LYS A 122 5.72 -23.33 -0.35
C LYS A 122 5.16 -21.94 -0.03
N GLU A 123 5.98 -21.08 0.58
CA GLU A 123 5.60 -19.69 0.85
C GLU A 123 5.46 -18.87 -0.43
N LEU A 124 6.18 -19.23 -1.49
CA LEU A 124 6.11 -18.59 -2.80
C LEU A 124 5.02 -19.18 -3.72
N GLU A 125 4.25 -20.16 -3.27
CA GLU A 125 3.25 -20.85 -4.10
C GLU A 125 2.13 -19.91 -4.58
N PHE A 126 1.82 -18.86 -3.80
CA PHE A 126 0.86 -17.83 -4.22
C PHE A 126 1.40 -16.92 -5.33
N VAL A 127 2.73 -16.82 -5.48
CA VAL A 127 3.36 -16.09 -6.58
C VAL A 127 3.14 -16.86 -7.88
N ILE A 128 3.56 -18.13 -7.86
CA ILE A 128 3.40 -19.09 -8.97
C ILE A 128 3.31 -20.52 -8.42
N PRO A 129 2.31 -21.32 -8.82
CA PRO A 129 2.24 -22.73 -8.41
C PRO A 129 3.44 -23.54 -8.88
N ALA A 130 3.91 -24.48 -8.07
CA ALA A 130 5.12 -25.26 -8.36
C ALA A 130 5.07 -26.00 -9.71
N ARG A 131 3.90 -26.53 -10.08
CA ARG A 131 3.69 -27.20 -11.36
C ARG A 131 3.84 -26.23 -12.55
N THR A 132 3.29 -25.03 -12.42
CA THR A 132 3.38 -23.97 -13.43
C THR A 132 4.82 -23.50 -13.59
N LEU A 133 5.52 -23.27 -12.47
CA LEU A 133 6.93 -22.90 -12.49
C LEU A 133 7.78 -23.97 -13.19
N SER A 134 7.59 -25.24 -12.83
CA SER A 134 8.27 -26.37 -13.47
C SER A 134 8.00 -26.44 -14.97
N HIS A 135 6.77 -26.12 -15.38
CA HIS A 135 6.43 -26.06 -16.80
C HIS A 135 7.19 -24.94 -17.52
N ARG A 136 7.15 -23.72 -16.98
CA ARG A 136 7.80 -22.56 -17.58
C ARG A 136 9.30 -22.75 -17.73
N ILE A 137 9.97 -23.31 -16.71
CA ILE A 137 11.39 -23.64 -16.75
C ILE A 137 11.71 -24.58 -17.92
N LYS A 138 10.92 -25.66 -18.11
CA LYS A 138 11.12 -26.62 -19.21
C LYS A 138 10.93 -26.02 -20.59
N LYS A 139 10.06 -25.01 -20.71
CA LYS A 139 9.78 -24.31 -21.97
C LYS A 139 10.63 -23.06 -22.16
N HIS A 140 11.49 -22.72 -21.20
CA HIS A 140 12.24 -21.47 -21.17
C HIS A 140 11.33 -20.22 -21.30
N GLU A 141 10.16 -20.28 -20.67
CA GLU A 141 9.19 -19.19 -20.65
C GLU A 141 9.39 -18.30 -19.43
N LYS A 142 9.20 -16.99 -19.61
CA LYS A 142 9.13 -16.01 -18.53
C LYS A 142 7.89 -16.22 -17.66
N LEU A 143 7.90 -15.63 -16.46
CA LEU A 143 6.72 -15.44 -15.64
C LEU A 143 5.73 -14.51 -16.35
N SER A 144 4.44 -14.75 -16.18
CA SER A 144 3.40 -13.80 -16.62
C SER A 144 3.51 -12.49 -15.84
N ARG A 145 2.86 -11.43 -16.35
CA ARG A 145 2.83 -10.12 -15.69
C ARG A 145 2.35 -10.22 -14.24
N ASP A 146 1.25 -10.93 -13.99
CA ASP A 146 0.68 -11.07 -12.64
C ASP A 146 1.60 -11.86 -11.68
N GLU A 147 2.24 -12.93 -12.19
CA GLU A 147 3.24 -13.70 -11.42
C GLU A 147 4.47 -12.84 -11.11
N SER A 148 4.90 -12.02 -12.08
CA SER A 148 6.02 -11.09 -11.94
C SER A 148 5.72 -10.01 -10.91
N GLU A 149 4.51 -9.44 -10.93
CA GLU A 149 4.06 -8.42 -10.00
C GLU A 149 4.03 -8.96 -8.56
N ARG A 150 3.49 -10.18 -8.36
CA ARG A 150 3.53 -10.84 -7.05
C ARG A 150 4.95 -11.13 -6.58
N GLY A 151 5.83 -11.60 -7.47
CA GLY A 151 7.23 -11.90 -7.14
C GLY A 151 8.01 -10.65 -6.75
N VAL A 152 7.87 -9.57 -7.52
CA VAL A 152 8.51 -8.28 -7.23
C VAL A 152 7.96 -7.64 -5.96
N ARG A 153 6.67 -7.80 -5.66
CA ARG A 153 6.08 -7.38 -4.37
C ARG A 153 6.76 -8.07 -3.20
N VAL A 154 6.91 -9.40 -3.25
CA VAL A 154 7.61 -10.16 -2.19
C VAL A 154 9.06 -9.72 -2.07
N ALA A 155 9.77 -9.56 -3.20
CA ALA A 155 11.14 -9.09 -3.21
C ALA A 155 11.27 -7.70 -2.57
N SER A 156 10.35 -6.78 -2.88
CA SER A 156 10.34 -5.42 -2.33
C SER A 156 10.11 -5.42 -0.81
N LEU A 157 9.16 -6.21 -0.32
CA LEU A 157 8.94 -6.37 1.12
C LEU A 157 10.13 -6.98 1.83
N LEU A 158 10.80 -7.96 1.21
CA LEU A 158 11.99 -8.58 1.77
C LEU A 158 13.16 -7.60 1.86
N VAL A 159 13.40 -6.81 0.81
CA VAL A 159 14.42 -5.75 0.82
C VAL A 159 14.14 -4.77 1.95
N LEU A 160 12.89 -4.29 2.08
CA LEU A 160 12.51 -3.36 3.14
C LEU A 160 12.67 -3.99 4.53
N ALA A 161 12.18 -5.21 4.73
CA ALA A 161 12.32 -5.93 5.99
C ALA A 161 13.80 -6.15 6.36
N GLN A 162 14.67 -6.46 5.39
CA GLN A 162 16.12 -6.57 5.62
C GLN A 162 16.79 -5.23 5.92
N GLN A 163 16.22 -4.11 5.48
CA GLN A 163 16.71 -2.78 5.85
C GLN A 163 16.34 -2.44 7.30
N VAL A 164 15.11 -2.73 7.71
CA VAL A 164 14.58 -2.37 9.03
C VAL A 164 14.99 -3.35 10.12
N LEU A 165 14.98 -4.66 9.82
CA LEU A 165 15.09 -5.74 10.80
C LEU A 165 16.38 -6.55 10.68
N GLY A 166 17.18 -6.38 9.62
CA GLY A 166 18.42 -7.15 9.44
C GLY A 166 18.19 -8.63 9.12
N GLU A 167 18.89 -9.52 9.82
CA GLU A 167 18.90 -10.96 9.55
C GLU A 167 17.56 -11.64 9.89
N GLU A 168 16.80 -11.02 10.80
CA GLU A 168 15.51 -11.50 11.28
C GLU A 168 14.37 -11.29 10.27
N ALA A 169 14.62 -10.58 9.16
CA ALA A 169 13.61 -10.19 8.17
C ALA A 169 12.75 -11.36 7.67
N ALA A 170 13.36 -12.45 7.24
CA ALA A 170 12.64 -13.62 6.74
C ALA A 170 11.84 -14.34 7.84
N GLY A 171 12.30 -14.27 9.09
CA GLY A 171 11.58 -14.80 10.25
C GLY A 171 10.36 -13.94 10.59
N TRP A 172 10.54 -12.62 10.62
CA TRP A 172 9.47 -11.67 10.89
C TRP A 172 8.35 -11.72 9.85
N LEU A 173 8.71 -11.86 8.56
CA LEU A 173 7.75 -11.99 7.46
C LEU A 173 6.82 -13.22 7.59
N ARG A 174 7.22 -14.22 8.37
CA ARG A 174 6.43 -15.44 8.65
C ARG A 174 5.63 -15.35 9.94
N GLN A 175 6.01 -14.45 10.84
CA GLN A 175 5.43 -14.38 12.16
C GLN A 175 4.01 -13.80 12.09
N PRO A 176 2.98 -14.50 12.59
CA PRO A 176 1.65 -13.94 12.77
C PRO A 176 1.68 -12.69 13.65
N LEU A 177 1.02 -11.62 13.22
CA LEU A 177 0.97 -10.36 13.96
C LEU A 177 -0.47 -10.04 14.37
N ARG A 178 -0.68 -9.69 15.64
CA ARG A 178 -2.01 -9.32 16.16
C ARG A 178 -2.65 -8.16 15.41
N ARG A 179 -1.83 -7.20 14.93
CA ARG A 179 -2.29 -6.04 14.15
C ARG A 179 -2.74 -6.39 12.73
N LEU A 180 -2.39 -7.58 12.26
CA LEU A 180 -2.78 -8.15 10.97
C LEU A 180 -3.80 -9.28 11.16
N ASP A 181 -4.61 -9.23 12.24
CA ASP A 181 -5.63 -10.24 12.55
C ASP A 181 -5.05 -11.68 12.61
N GLU A 182 -3.90 -11.83 13.28
CA GLU A 182 -3.16 -13.09 13.39
C GLU A 182 -2.68 -13.67 12.05
N GLN A 183 -2.65 -12.86 10.99
CA GLN A 183 -2.00 -13.21 9.73
C GLN A 183 -0.52 -12.79 9.74
N SER A 184 0.30 -13.55 9.01
CA SER A 184 1.69 -13.16 8.79
C SER A 184 1.81 -12.11 7.69
N PRO A 185 2.90 -11.31 7.68
CA PRO A 185 3.18 -10.38 6.59
C PRO A 185 3.17 -11.04 5.19
N LEU A 186 3.71 -12.25 5.05
CA LEU A 186 3.64 -13.00 3.78
C LEU A 186 2.22 -13.38 3.39
N GLN A 187 1.37 -13.75 4.35
CA GLN A 187 -0.03 -14.04 4.07
C GLN A 187 -0.78 -12.79 3.60
N MET A 188 -0.51 -11.63 4.20
CA MET A 188 -1.07 -10.35 3.76
C MET A 188 -0.62 -9.97 2.34
N ALA A 189 0.65 -10.24 2.00
CA ALA A 189 1.24 -9.90 0.71
C ALA A 189 0.66 -10.66 -0.50
N GLN A 190 -0.24 -11.64 -0.28
CA GLN A 190 -1.02 -12.27 -1.35
C GLN A 190 -1.82 -11.23 -2.16
N THR A 191 -2.21 -10.13 -1.53
CA THR A 191 -2.85 -8.99 -2.20
C THR A 191 -1.94 -7.78 -2.21
N GLU A 192 -2.13 -6.89 -3.18
CA GLU A 192 -1.40 -5.62 -3.24
C GLU A 192 -1.68 -4.75 -2.01
N GLN A 193 -2.96 -4.65 -1.60
CA GLN A 193 -3.32 -3.82 -0.45
C GLN A 193 -2.76 -4.38 0.86
N GLY A 194 -2.74 -5.71 1.02
CA GLY A 194 -2.12 -6.34 2.19
C GLY A 194 -0.61 -6.12 2.25
N ALA A 195 0.10 -6.14 1.11
CA ALA A 195 1.51 -5.78 1.08
C ALA A 195 1.76 -4.31 1.47
N ARG A 196 0.91 -3.38 1.02
CA ARG A 196 1.01 -1.96 1.44
C ARG A 196 0.81 -1.79 2.95
N LEU A 197 -0.07 -2.57 3.56
CA LEU A 197 -0.23 -2.58 5.02
C LEU A 197 1.05 -3.05 5.73
N VAL A 198 1.72 -4.08 5.19
CA VAL A 198 2.99 -4.58 5.72
C VAL A 198 4.12 -3.57 5.53
N GLU A 199 4.20 -2.93 4.36
CA GLU A 199 5.17 -1.88 4.07
C GLU A 199 5.04 -0.72 5.07
N ASN A 200 3.81 -0.23 5.27
CA ASN A 200 3.55 0.82 6.25
C ASN A 200 3.94 0.40 7.68
N LEU A 201 3.72 -0.86 8.04
CA LEU A 201 4.12 -1.38 9.35
C LEU A 201 5.65 -1.41 9.49
N LEU A 202 6.38 -1.81 8.45
CA LEU A 202 7.85 -1.77 8.45
C LEU A 202 8.39 -0.35 8.56
N ILE A 203 7.79 0.61 7.84
CA ILE A 203 8.14 2.04 7.95
C ILE A 203 7.90 2.56 9.37
N GLN A 204 6.76 2.23 9.98
CA GLN A 204 6.49 2.60 11.37
C GLN A 204 7.53 2.03 12.34
N ILE A 205 7.98 0.80 12.12
CA ILE A 205 9.04 0.18 12.94
C ILE A 205 10.36 0.93 12.76
N ASP A 206 10.74 1.27 11.52
CA ASP A 206 11.97 2.01 11.19
C ASP A 206 12.00 3.40 11.83
N GLU A 207 10.84 4.09 11.82
CA GLU A 207 10.66 5.41 12.42
C GLU A 207 10.53 5.37 13.96
N GLY A 208 10.53 4.18 14.57
CA GLY A 208 10.41 3.99 16.01
C GLY A 208 8.99 4.12 16.56
N TYR A 209 7.97 4.14 15.70
CA TYR A 209 6.57 4.00 16.09
C TYR A 209 6.27 2.56 16.46
N VAL A 210 6.73 2.13 17.63
CA VAL A 210 6.36 0.83 18.21
C VAL A 210 5.26 1.05 19.25
N ALA A 211 4.22 0.22 19.21
CA ALA A 211 3.16 0.16 20.24
C ALA A 211 3.09 -1.23 20.86
#